data_AF-A0A6S6FYI7-F1
#
_entry.id   AF-A0A6S6FYI7-F1
#
_cell.length_a   1.000
_cell.length_b   1.000
_cell.length_c   1.000
_cell.angle_alpha   90.00
_cell.angle_beta   90.00
_cell.angle_gamma   90.00
#
_symmetry.space_group_name_H-M   'P 1'
#
loop_
_entity.id
_entity.type
_entity.pdbx_description
1 polymer ?
#
loop_
_entity_poly.entity_id
_entity_poly.type
_entity_poly.pdbx_seq_one_letter_code
_entity_poly.pdbx_strand_id
1 'polypeptide(L)' 'MTPSWRKPVGMLGILALITVWCVLAASLSGPVGQLHPLLQAVFYLVAGIAWIWVLPLRRMLAWMETGRW' A
#
# COMPACT_ATOMS: atom_id res chain seq x y z
N MET A 1 17.42 28.03 4.66
CA MET A 1 16.80 26.77 4.21
C MET A 1 15.62 26.47 5.13
N THR A 2 14.39 26.74 4.70
CA THR A 2 13.19 26.41 5.49
C THR A 2 12.93 24.90 5.40
N PRO A 3 12.83 24.17 6.52
CA PRO A 3 12.65 22.72 6.48
C PRO A 3 11.29 22.36 5.87
N SER A 4 11.29 21.63 4.76
CA SER A 4 10.06 21.16 4.12
C SER A 4 9.60 19.84 4.74
N TRP A 5 8.60 19.87 5.61
CA TRP A 5 8.05 18.67 6.27
C TRP A 5 7.29 17.71 5.33
N ARG A 6 7.07 18.12 4.08
CA ARG A 6 6.30 17.39 3.06
C ARG A 6 6.92 16.05 2.67
N LYS A 7 8.25 16.02 2.52
CA LYS A 7 8.99 14.81 2.11
C LYS A 7 8.95 13.70 3.16
N PRO A 8 9.27 13.95 4.45
CA PRO A 8 9.21 12.91 5.47
C PRO A 8 7.77 12.42 5.73
N VAL A 9 6.79 13.33 5.72
CA VAL A 9 5.37 12.95 5.90
C VAL A 9 4.87 12.11 4.74
N GLY A 10 5.20 12.46 3.49
CA GLY A 10 4.84 11.65 2.32
C GLY A 10 5.45 10.26 2.37
N MET A 11 6.74 10.16 2.73
CA MET A 11 7.43 8.88 2.91
C MET A 11 6.79 8.03 4.01
N LEU A 12 6.49 8.62 5.18
CA LEU A 12 5.80 7.92 6.26
C LEU A 12 4.40 7.47 5.85
N GLY A 13 3.68 8.25 5.04
CA GLY A 13 2.39 7.85 4.49
C GLY A 13 2.49 6.62 3.58
N ILE A 14 3.50 6.56 2.70
CA ILE A 14 3.76 5.38 1.84
C ILE A 14 4.08 4.17 2.71
N LEU A 15 4.98 4.34 3.69
CA LEU A 15 5.38 3.26 4.58
C LEU A 15 4.19 2.74 5.39
N ALA A 16 3.39 3.63 5.97
CA ALA A 16 2.19 3.26 6.71
C ALA A 16 1.17 2.51 5.84
N LEU A 17 0.94 2.98 4.60
CA LEU A 17 0.07 2.30 3.65
C LEU A 17 0.57 0.86 3.36
N ILE A 18 1.87 0.70 3.10
CA ILE A 18 2.48 -0.61 2.84
C ILE A 18 2.34 -1.50 4.08
N THR A 19 2.64 -0.97 5.26
CA THR A 19 2.51 -1.71 6.52
C THR A 19 1.07 -2.18 6.73
N VAL A 20 0.08 -1.32 6.56
CA VAL A 20 -1.34 -1.69 6.70
C VAL A 20 -1.71 -2.80 5.72
N TRP A 21 -1.23 -2.73 4.47
CA TRP A 21 -1.50 -3.76 3.48
C TRP A 21 -0.83 -5.09 3.79
N CYS A 22 0.43 -5.07 4.20
CA CYS A 22 1.15 -6.26 4.64
C CYS A 22 0.47 -6.91 5.85
N VAL A 23 0.02 -6.11 6.83
CA VAL A 23 -0.71 -6.60 7.99
C VAL A 23 -2.03 -7.24 7.58
N LEU A 24 -2.83 -6.59 6.72
CA LEU A 24 -4.08 -7.16 6.22
C LEU A 24 -3.85 -8.48 5.48
N ALA A 25 -2.87 -8.53 4.58
CA ALA A 25 -2.53 -9.73 3.83
C ALA A 25 -2.06 -10.86 4.77
N ALA A 26 -1.22 -10.54 5.77
CA ALA A 26 -0.74 -11.52 6.75
C ALA A 26 -1.86 -12.01 7.69
N SER A 27 -2.74 -11.12 8.17
CA SER A 27 -3.88 -11.48 9.02
C SER A 27 -4.88 -12.38 8.30
N LEU A 28 -5.08 -12.16 6.99
CA LEU A 28 -5.95 -12.99 6.15
C LEU A 28 -5.26 -14.29 5.69
N SER A 29 -3.93 -14.39 5.78
CA SER A 29 -3.18 -15.58 5.33
C SER A 29 -3.54 -16.86 6.11
N GLY A 30 -3.94 -16.76 7.38
CA GLY A 30 -4.31 -17.94 8.19
C GLY A 30 -5.56 -18.65 7.64
N PRO A 31 -6.71 -17.94 7.53
CA PRO A 31 -7.91 -18.48 6.90
C PRO A 31 -7.69 -18.88 5.43
N VAL A 32 -6.97 -18.05 4.66
CA VAL A 32 -6.73 -18.29 3.23
C VAL A 32 -5.83 -19.50 2.99
N GLY A 33 -4.89 -19.79 3.88
CA GLY A 33 -4.02 -20.97 3.80
C GLY A 33 -4.73 -22.30 4.02
N GLN A 34 -5.97 -22.28 4.53
CA GLN A 34 -6.83 -23.47 4.63
C GLN A 34 -7.71 -23.68 3.39
N LEU A 35 -7.76 -22.70 2.48
CA LEU A 35 -8.54 -22.79 1.25
C LEU A 35 -7.79 -23.59 0.17
N HIS A 36 -8.52 -23.99 -0.87
CA HIS A 36 -7.94 -24.66 -2.02
C HIS A 36 -6.83 -23.79 -2.66
N PRO A 37 -5.73 -24.39 -3.16
CA PRO A 37 -4.60 -23.64 -3.73
C PRO A 37 -4.99 -22.65 -4.84
N LEU A 38 -6.03 -22.95 -5.63
CA LEU A 38 -6.55 -22.02 -6.64
C LEU A 38 -7.17 -20.76 -6.02
N LEU A 39 -7.97 -20.90 -4.96
CA LEU A 39 -8.57 -19.77 -4.24
C LEU A 39 -7.48 -18.92 -3.58
N GLN A 40 -6.46 -19.57 -3.02
CA GLN A 40 -5.28 -18.90 -2.49
C GLN A 40 -4.57 -18.07 -3.59
N ALA A 41 -4.35 -18.65 -4.77
CA ALA A 41 -3.71 -17.95 -5.89
C ALA A 41 -4.54 -16.74 -6.36
N VAL A 42 -5.86 -16.90 -6.50
CA VAL A 42 -6.76 -15.80 -6.89
C VAL A 42 -6.78 -14.71 -5.81
N PHE A 43 -6.82 -15.08 -4.53
CA PHE A 43 -6.79 -14.12 -3.43
C PHE A 43 -5.52 -13.29 -3.44
N TYR A 44 -4.35 -13.93 -3.56
CA TYR A 44 -3.07 -13.20 -3.62
C TYR A 44 -2.89 -12.40 -4.91
N LEU A 45 -3.43 -12.86 -6.04
CA LEU A 45 -3.47 -12.07 -7.27
C LEU A 45 -4.30 -10.80 -7.09
N VAL A 46 -5.50 -10.92 -6.50
CA VAL A 46 -6.34 -9.76 -6.20
C VAL A 46 -5.67 -8.86 -5.16
N ALA A 47 -5.05 -9.41 -4.12
CA ALA A 47 -4.32 -8.62 -3.12
C ALA A 47 -3.09 -7.89 -3.74
N GLY A 48 -2.42 -8.50 -4.71
CA GLY A 48 -1.32 -7.85 -5.44
C GLY A 48 -1.80 -6.76 -6.41
N ILE A 49 -2.90 -7.00 -7.11
CA ILE A 49 -3.45 -6.06 -8.12
C ILE A 49 -4.26 -4.94 -7.46
N ALA A 50 -4.99 -5.22 -6.38
CA ALA A 50 -5.75 -4.22 -5.64
C ALA A 50 -4.84 -3.12 -5.09
N TRP A 51 -3.59 -3.47 -4.74
CA TRP A 51 -2.58 -2.48 -4.39
C TRP A 51 -2.39 -1.44 -5.50
N ILE A 52 -2.31 -1.85 -6.77
CA ILE A 52 -2.15 -0.93 -7.92
C ILE A 52 -3.28 0.11 -7.99
N TRP A 53 -4.50 -0.27 -7.60
CA TRP A 53 -5.67 0.61 -7.62
C TRP A 53 -5.76 1.53 -6.39
N VAL A 54 -5.36 1.04 -5.22
CA VAL A 54 -5.42 1.81 -3.96
C VAL A 54 -4.27 2.80 -3.84
N LEU A 55 -3.15 2.51 -4.50
CA LEU A 55 -1.91 3.25 -4.38
C LEU A 55 -2.03 4.64 -5.03
N PRO A 56 -2.24 5.72 -4.25
CA PRO A 56 -2.32 7.07 -4.77
C PRO A 56 -0.91 7.61 -5.02
N LEU A 57 0.07 6.75 -5.31
CA LEU A 57 1.49 7.09 -5.44
C LEU A 57 1.68 8.25 -6.39
N ARG A 58 0.92 8.31 -7.50
CA ARG A 58 1.00 9.45 -8.43
C ARG A 58 0.60 10.77 -7.78
N ARG A 59 -0.47 10.79 -6.98
CA ARG A 59 -0.95 11.98 -6.26
C ARG A 59 -0.01 12.33 -5.09
N MET A 60 0.47 11.32 -4.36
CA MET A 60 1.38 11.51 -3.22
C MET A 60 2.78 11.96 -3.65
N LEU A 61 3.34 11.40 -4.74
CA LEU A 61 4.59 11.90 -5.32
C LEU A 61 4.40 13.32 -5.85
N ALA A 62 3.33 13.60 -6.59
CA ALA A 62 3.05 14.95 -7.09
C ALA A 62 2.97 15.96 -5.94
N TRP A 63 2.34 15.59 -4.82
CA TRP A 63 2.30 16.41 -3.62
C TRP A 63 3.66 16.58 -2.94
N MET A 64 4.49 15.53 -2.91
CA MET A 64 5.87 15.59 -2.39
C MET A 64 6.78 16.51 -3.22
N GLU A 65 6.61 16.52 -4.55
CA GLU A 65 7.43 17.30 -5.48
C GLU A 65 6.94 18.75 -5.66
N THR A 66 5.64 18.96 -5.82
CA THR A 66 5.06 20.28 -6.18
C THR A 66 4.31 20.97 -5.05
N GLY A 67 3.97 20.25 -3.98
CA GLY A 67 3.22 20.77 -2.85
C GLY A 67 1.75 21.11 -3.14
N ARG A 68 1.25 20.86 -4.36
CA ARG A 68 -0.16 20.87 -4.72
C ARG A 68 -0.67 19.43 -4.84
N TRP A 69 -1.92 19.23 -4.42
CA TRP A 69 -2.65 17.97 -4.58
C TRP A 69 -3.05 17.73 -6.03
#